data_AF-H3REC9-F1
#
_entry.id   AF-H3REC9-F1
#
_cell.length_a   1.000
_cell.length_b   1.000
_cell.length_c   1.000
_cell.angle_alpha   90.00
_cell.angle_beta   90.00
_cell.angle_gamma   90.00
#
_symmetry.space_group_name_H-M   'P 1'
#
loop_
_entity.id
_entity.type
_entity.pdbx_description
1 polymer ?
#
loop_
_entity_poly.entity_id
_entity_poly.type
_entity_poly.pdbx_seq_one_letter_code
_entity_poly.pdbx_strand_id
1 'polypeptide(L)' 'MKHAIAAVQSEQSGKYADAYLRWEMAEKQAKSEIERVWAVDRRAFCNRAMIHGWGKQSESE' A
#
# COMPACT_ATOMS: atom_id res chain seq x y z
N MET A 1 -11.74 2.49 -7.65
CA MET A 1 -10.49 2.03 -8.32
C MET A 1 -9.35 3.05 -8.39
N LYS A 2 -9.56 4.38 -8.50
CA LYS A 2 -8.44 5.36 -8.60
C LYS A 2 -7.41 5.26 -7.45
N HIS A 3 -7.86 5.00 -6.22
CA HIS A 3 -6.97 4.86 -5.07
C HIS A 3 -6.09 3.60 -5.13
N ALA A 4 -6.63 2.47 -5.58
CA ALA A 4 -5.87 1.22 -5.73
C ALA A 4 -4.74 1.36 -6.75
N ILE A 5 -5.00 2.00 -7.89
CA ILE A 5 -3.97 2.26 -8.92
C ILE A 5 -2.83 3.11 -8.35
N ALA A 6 -3.17 4.22 -7.69
CA ALA A 6 -2.16 5.09 -7.08
C ALA A 6 -1.43 4.43 -5.90
N ALA A 7 -2.09 3.51 -5.18
CA ALA A 7 -1.46 2.71 -4.14
C ALA A 7 -0.38 1.80 -4.72
N VAL A 8 -0.69 1.08 -5.81
CA VAL A 8 0.29 0.23 -6.52
C VAL A 8 1.48 1.05 -7.01
N GLN A 9 1.27 2.23 -7.59
CA GLN A 9 2.37 3.11 -8.01
C GLN A 9 3.27 3.53 -6.84
N SER A 10 2.67 3.78 -5.68
CA SER A 10 3.41 4.13 -4.45
C SER A 10 4.21 2.94 -3.94
N GLU A 11 3.66 1.72 -3.98
CA GLU A 11 4.37 0.48 -3.61
C GLU A 11 5.57 0.22 -4.53
N GLN A 12 5.40 0.39 -5.84
CA GLN A 12 6.47 0.24 -6.84
C GLN A 12 7.58 1.27 -6.64
N SER A 13 7.23 2.45 -6.12
CA SER A 13 8.19 3.51 -5.81
C SER A 13 8.81 3.39 -4.41
N GLY A 14 8.51 2.31 -3.67
CA GLY A 14 8.98 2.11 -2.29
C GLY A 14 8.33 3.05 -1.25
N LYS A 15 7.33 3.84 -1.64
CA LYS A 15 6.61 4.78 -0.77
C LYS A 15 5.50 4.05 -0.01
N TYR A 16 5.87 3.14 0.88
CA TYR A 16 4.91 2.26 1.54
C TYR A 16 3.96 2.98 2.50
N ALA A 17 4.35 4.13 3.06
CA ALA A 17 3.44 4.97 3.87
C ALA A 17 2.31 5.56 3.01
N ASP A 18 2.65 6.12 1.85
CA ASP A 18 1.66 6.65 0.91
C ASP A 18 0.77 5.53 0.34
N ALA A 19 1.37 4.38 0.04
CA ALA A 19 0.63 3.20 -0.41
C ALA A 19 -0.38 2.73 0.64
N TYR A 20 0.02 2.67 1.93
CA TYR A 20 -0.86 2.29 3.04
C TYR A 20 -2.12 3.16 3.09
N LEU A 21 -1.94 4.50 3.06
CA LEU A 21 -3.07 5.44 3.12
C LEU A 21 -4.00 5.29 1.92
N ARG A 22 -3.43 5.07 0.73
CA ARG A 22 -4.22 4.87 -0.49
C ARG A 22 -4.97 3.55 -0.48
N TRP A 23 -4.40 2.48 0.07
CA TRP A 23 -5.11 1.22 0.27
C TRP A 23 -6.23 1.33 1.30
N GLU A 24 -6.04 2.10 2.37
CA GLU A 24 -7.13 2.39 3.32
C GLU A 24 -8.31 3.13 2.64
N MET A 25 -8.02 4.09 1.77
CA MET A 25 -9.07 4.77 0.99
C MET A 25 -9.72 3.81 -0.03
N ALA A 26 -8.95 2.90 -0.63
CA ALA A 26 -9.47 1.91 -1.56
C ALA A 26 -10.40 0.90 -0.86
N GLU A 27 -10.05 0.47 0.36
CA GLU A 27 -10.88 -0.39 1.21
C GLU A 27 -12.23 0.29 1.51
N LYS A 28 -12.21 1.56 1.95
CA LYS A 28 -13.42 2.35 2.26
C LYS A 28 -14.33 2.57 1.04
N GLN A 29 -13.78 2.52 -0.17
CA GLN A 29 -14.52 2.71 -1.42
C GLN A 29 -14.78 1.40 -2.19
N ALA A 30 -14.42 0.25 -1.62
CA ALA A 30 -14.63 -1.04 -2.25
C ALA A 30 -16.12 -1.28 -2.46
N LYS A 31 -16.49 -1.76 -3.65
CA LYS A 31 -17.89 -2.07 -4.00
C LYS A 31 -18.20 -3.55 -3.84
N SER A 32 -17.16 -4.36 -3.67
CA SER A 32 -17.25 -5.80 -3.46
C SER A 32 -16.37 -6.22 -2.30
N GLU A 33 -16.73 -7.36 -1.68
CA GLU A 33 -15.92 -7.95 -0.61
C GLU A 33 -14.52 -8.31 -1.09
N ILE A 34 -14.38 -8.79 -2.33
CA ILE A 34 -13.09 -9.15 -2.93
C ILE A 34 -12.17 -7.93 -3.00
N GLU A 35 -12.67 -6.78 -3.48
CA GLU A 35 -11.90 -5.53 -3.53
C GLU A 35 -11.50 -5.07 -2.12
N ARG A 36 -12.39 -5.24 -1.14
CA ARG A 36 -12.13 -4.86 0.26
C ARG A 36 -11.04 -5.74 0.86
N VAL A 37 -11.14 -7.06 0.72
CA VAL A 37 -10.15 -8.03 1.21
C VAL A 37 -8.79 -7.76 0.58
N TRP A 38 -8.76 -7.56 -0.75
CA TRP A 38 -7.54 -7.20 -1.45
C TRP A 38 -6.89 -5.92 -0.88
N ALA A 39 -7.68 -4.87 -0.67
CA ALA A 39 -7.18 -3.62 -0.10
C ALA A 39 -6.62 -3.79 1.32
N VAL A 40 -7.28 -4.60 2.16
CA VAL A 40 -6.82 -4.93 3.52
C VAL A 40 -5.48 -5.66 3.48
N ASP A 41 -5.36 -6.69 2.63
CA ASP A 41 -4.12 -7.47 2.51
C ASP A 41 -2.95 -6.61 2.05
N ARG A 42 -3.17 -5.75 1.04
CA ARG A 42 -2.14 -4.82 0.56
C ARG A 42 -1.79 -3.76 1.59
N ARG A 43 -2.76 -3.26 2.36
CA ARG A 43 -2.51 -2.35 3.48
C ARG A 43 -1.63 -3.02 4.54
N ALA A 44 -1.91 -4.27 4.90
CA ALA A 44 -1.10 -5.04 5.83
C ALA A 44 0.31 -5.32 5.31
N PHE A 45 0.46 -5.56 4.00
CA PHE A 45 1.76 -5.65 3.34
C PHE A 45 2.56 -4.34 3.46
N CYS A 46 1.95 -3.20 3.15
CA CYS A 46 2.60 -1.89 3.25
C CYS A 46 3.03 -1.59 4.70
N ASN A 47 2.20 -1.94 5.69
CA ASN A 47 2.56 -1.78 7.10
C ASN A 47 3.80 -2.59 7.48
N ARG A 48 3.86 -3.86 7.05
CA ARG A 48 5.04 -4.71 7.26
C ARG A 48 6.27 -4.16 6.54
N ALA A 49 6.13 -3.71 5.31
CA ALA A 49 7.21 -3.10 4.55
C ALA A 49 7.81 -1.88 5.28
N MET A 50 6.97 -1.01 5.86
CA MET A 50 7.43 0.12 6.69
C MET A 50 8.19 -0.34 7.93
N ILE A 51 7.67 -1.34 8.67
CA ILE A 51 8.32 -1.89 9.87
C ILE A 51 9.69 -2.48 9.55
N HIS A 52 9.79 -3.19 8.43
CA HIS A 52 11.05 -3.80 7.97
C HIS A 52 11.98 -2.82 7.23
N GLY A 53 11.58 -1.56 7.07
CA GLY A 53 12.37 -0.56 6.35
C GLY A 53 12.52 -0.82 4.86
N TRP A 54 11.68 -1.67 4.27
CA TRP A 54 11.66 -1.87 2.83
C TRP A 54 11.36 -0.54 2.16
N GLY A 55 12.07 -0.21 1.08
CA GLY A 55 11.90 1.07 0.38
C GLY A 55 12.72 2.23 0.92
N LYS A 56 13.35 2.09 2.11
CA LYS A 56 14.58 2.86 2.35
C LYS A 56 15.64 2.23 1.47
N GLN A 57 16.04 2.93 0.39
CA GLN A 57 17.36 2.69 -0.16
C GLN A 57 18.31 2.90 1.01
N SER A 58 18.86 1.80 1.54
CA SER A 58 20.01 1.87 2.39
C SER A 58 21.07 2.59 1.58
N GLU A 59 21.32 3.86 1.88
CA GLU A 59 22.63 4.46 1.66
C GLU A 59 23.61 3.54 2.39
N SER A 60 24.12 2.55 1.65
CA SER A 60 25.20 1.70 2.09
C SER A 60 26.44 2.40 1.55
N GLU A 61 27.06 3.14 2.46
CA GLU A 61 28.47 3.58 2.55
C GLU A 61 29.24 3.90 1.26
#